data_AF-A0A933F6P4-F1
#
_entry.id   AF-A0A933F6P4-F1
#
_cell.length_a   1.000
_cell.length_b   1.000
_cell.length_c   1.000
_cell.angle_alpha   90.00
_cell.angle_beta   90.00
_cell.angle_gamma   90.00
#
_symmetry.space_group_name_H-M   'P 1'
#
loop_
_entity.id
_entity.type
_entity.pdbx_description
1 polymer ?
#
loop_
_entity_poly.entity_id
_entity_poly.type
_entity_poly.pdbx_seq_one_letter_code
_entity_poly.pdbx_strand_id
1 'polypeptide(L)'
;MTLLLAPAALNRIRVQESNSWRVEVLCKPNLLDARGAALRAQLPWLGVQGVTDVRVDQLYRLSGRLTQHQAVSIAQQLLADPITQEYRVNGHPSNAVPSQTPCCRIEAWLKTGVTDRVGESVRRAILDMGLPIPEEVRCATVYRFFGRFVQAQAERVAAKMLGNPLIHRFEISLGRNAP
;
A
#
# COMPACT_ATOMS: atom_id res chain seq x y z
N MET A 1 -28.58 35.00 -50.06
CA MET A 1 -27.67 35.44 -48.98
C MET A 1 -27.82 34.46 -47.82
N THR A 2 -26.99 33.41 -47.86
CA THR A 2 -27.05 32.25 -46.96
C THR A 2 -26.48 32.64 -45.59
N LEU A 3 -27.30 32.54 -44.54
CA LEU A 3 -26.86 32.67 -43.15
C LEU A 3 -25.98 31.46 -42.78
N LEU A 4 -24.70 31.73 -42.54
CA LEU A 4 -23.76 30.77 -41.97
C LEU A 4 -24.07 30.63 -40.47
N LEU A 5 -24.72 29.54 -40.06
CA LEU A 5 -24.80 29.14 -38.65
C LEU A 5 -23.42 28.62 -38.21
N ALA A 6 -22.84 29.23 -37.18
CA ALA A 6 -21.66 28.69 -36.50
C ALA A 6 -22.02 27.37 -35.78
N PRO A 7 -21.20 26.31 -35.86
CA PRO A 7 -21.48 25.08 -35.12
C PRO A 7 -21.24 25.31 -33.62
N ALA A 8 -22.28 25.04 -32.84
CA ALA A 8 -22.27 25.08 -31.39
C ALA A 8 -21.17 24.18 -30.82
N ALA A 9 -20.40 24.71 -29.88
CA ALA A 9 -19.40 23.98 -29.12
C ALA A 9 -20.05 22.83 -28.35
N LEU A 10 -19.86 21.60 -28.85
CA LEU A 10 -20.21 20.38 -28.13
C LEU A 10 -19.36 20.28 -26.87
N ASN A 11 -20.02 20.51 -25.74
CA ASN A 11 -19.51 20.38 -24.39
C ASN A 11 -19.02 18.93 -24.18
N ARG A 12 -17.71 18.71 -24.33
CA ARG A 12 -17.08 17.41 -24.12
C ARG A 12 -17.03 17.17 -22.62
N ILE A 13 -18.04 16.49 -22.08
CA ILE A 13 -18.00 15.93 -20.72
C ILE A 13 -16.80 14.99 -20.70
N ARG A 14 -15.63 15.46 -20.27
CA ARG A 14 -14.54 14.56 -19.90
C ARG A 14 -15.02 13.84 -18.65
N VAL A 15 -15.49 12.61 -18.80
CA VAL A 15 -15.51 11.67 -17.69
C VAL A 15 -14.05 11.56 -17.25
N GLN A 16 -13.66 12.26 -16.19
CA GLN A 16 -12.34 12.09 -15.59
C GLN A 16 -12.26 10.64 -15.11
N GLU A 17 -11.31 9.89 -15.67
CA GLU A 17 -11.06 8.48 -15.33
C GLU A 17 -10.76 8.35 -13.83
N SER A 18 -11.31 7.29 -13.20
CA SER A 18 -11.03 6.99 -11.79
C SER A 18 -9.56 6.61 -11.65
N ASN A 19 -8.81 7.40 -10.88
CA ASN A 19 -7.40 7.12 -10.59
C ASN A 19 -7.30 6.22 -9.36
N SER A 20 -6.23 5.42 -9.28
CA SER A 20 -5.90 4.62 -8.09
C SER A 20 -4.54 5.04 -7.55
N TRP A 21 -4.51 5.50 -6.31
CA TRP A 21 -3.28 5.88 -5.60
C TRP A 21 -2.88 4.82 -4.59
N ARG A 22 -1.60 4.44 -4.59
CA ARG A 22 -1.00 3.54 -3.60
C ARG A 22 -0.17 4.35 -2.62
N VAL A 23 -0.61 4.42 -1.38
CA VAL A 23 0.11 5.09 -0.29
C VAL A 23 0.67 4.03 0.64
N GLU A 24 1.99 3.87 0.65
CA GLU A 24 2.70 3.02 1.60
C GLU A 24 3.18 3.88 2.77
N VAL A 25 2.96 3.41 4.00
CA VAL A 25 3.41 4.02 5.24
C VAL A 25 4.35 3.03 5.93
N LEU A 26 5.61 3.43 6.04
CA LEU A 26 6.72 2.58 6.47
C LEU A 26 7.29 3.13 7.77
N CYS A 27 7.74 2.23 8.65
CA CYS A 27 8.56 2.64 9.78
C CYS A 27 9.90 3.19 9.28
N LYS A 28 10.38 4.30 9.85
CA LYS A 28 11.68 4.87 9.47
C LYS A 28 12.80 3.84 9.68
N PRO A 29 13.80 3.78 8.78
CA PRO A 29 14.78 2.70 8.75
C PRO A 29 15.64 2.62 10.02
N ASN A 30 15.85 3.74 10.70
CA ASN A 30 16.62 3.85 11.95
C ASN A 30 15.82 3.47 13.21
N LEU A 31 14.54 3.13 13.08
CA LEU A 31 13.69 2.70 14.19
C LEU A 31 13.48 1.18 14.15
N LEU A 32 13.31 0.60 15.33
CA LEU A 32 12.96 -0.81 15.49
C LEU A 32 11.51 -1.03 15.04
N ASP A 33 11.33 -1.96 14.11
CA ASP A 33 10.01 -2.50 13.80
C ASP A 33 9.70 -3.70 14.70
N ALA A 34 8.94 -3.46 15.77
CA ALA A 34 8.59 -4.51 16.73
C ALA A 34 7.77 -5.65 16.10
N ARG A 35 6.88 -5.34 15.14
CA ARG A 35 6.05 -6.36 14.44
C ARG A 35 6.92 -7.22 13.55
N GLY A 36 7.83 -6.58 12.81
CA GLY A 36 8.83 -7.23 11.99
C GLY A 36 9.77 -8.13 12.79
N ALA A 37 10.31 -7.61 13.89
CA ALA A 37 11.19 -8.36 14.78
C ALA A 37 10.50 -9.60 15.38
N ALA A 38 9.25 -9.45 15.84
CA ALA A 38 8.45 -10.54 16.38
C ALA A 38 8.16 -11.62 15.33
N LEU A 39 7.82 -11.22 14.09
CA LEU A 39 7.61 -12.15 12.98
C LEU A 39 8.90 -12.89 12.63
N ARG A 40 10.03 -12.18 12.52
CA ARG A 40 11.35 -12.78 12.23
C ARG A 40 11.73 -13.86 13.26
N ALA A 41 11.47 -13.61 14.55
CA ALA A 41 11.78 -14.55 15.62
C ALA A 41 11.00 -15.88 15.52
N GLN A 42 9.83 -15.86 14.87
CA GLN A 42 8.98 -17.04 14.71
C GLN A 42 9.25 -17.82 13.41
N LEU A 43 9.95 -17.23 12.43
CA LEU A 43 10.26 -17.87 11.15
C LEU A 43 10.95 -19.25 11.25
N PRO A 44 11.89 -19.49 12.18
CA PRO A 44 12.53 -20.79 12.32
C PRO A 44 11.54 -21.93 12.59
N TRP A 45 10.40 -21.65 13.21
CA TRP A 45 9.37 -22.65 13.53
C TRP A 45 8.67 -23.19 12.28
N LEU A 46 8.77 -22.46 11.15
CA LEU A 46 8.29 -22.90 9.83
C LEU A 46 9.42 -23.44 8.92
N GLY A 47 10.62 -23.65 9.47
CA GLY A 47 11.79 -24.09 8.71
C GLY A 47 12.35 -23.00 7.79
N VAL A 48 12.10 -21.73 8.10
CA VAL A 48 12.67 -20.60 7.37
C VAL A 48 13.92 -20.11 8.09
N GLN A 49 15.04 -20.11 7.39
CA GLN A 49 16.34 -19.62 7.87
C GLN A 49 16.96 -18.69 6.83
N GLY A 50 17.87 -17.82 7.27
CA GLY A 50 18.58 -16.88 6.40
C GLY A 50 17.90 -15.53 6.21
N VAL A 51 16.70 -15.33 6.78
CA VAL A 51 16.06 -14.01 6.85
C VAL A 51 16.76 -13.16 7.90
N THR A 52 17.34 -12.04 7.48
CA THR A 52 18.14 -11.16 8.34
C THR A 52 17.29 -10.09 9.02
N ASP A 53 16.31 -9.55 8.29
CA ASP A 53 15.37 -8.54 8.79
C ASP A 53 13.97 -8.77 8.18
N VAL A 54 12.94 -8.33 8.91
CA VAL A 54 11.56 -8.29 8.43
C VAL A 54 10.99 -6.93 8.81
N ARG A 55 10.35 -6.25 7.85
CA ARG A 55 9.63 -5.00 8.07
C ARG A 55 8.17 -5.17 7.72
N VAL A 56 7.30 -4.54 8.50
CA VAL A 56 5.85 -4.59 8.41
C VAL A 56 5.33 -3.17 8.21
N ASP A 57 4.83 -2.91 7.02
CA ASP A 57 4.32 -1.60 6.62
C ASP A 57 2.80 -1.66 6.41
N GLN A 58 2.19 -0.49 6.30
CA GLN A 58 0.78 -0.34 5.95
C GLN A 58 0.65 0.19 4.53
N LEU A 59 -0.26 -0.39 3.75
CA LEU A 59 -0.54 0.04 2.38
C LEU A 59 -2.01 0.41 2.24
N TYR A 60 -2.26 1.56 1.65
CA TYR A 60 -3.58 2.07 1.32
C TYR A 60 -3.73 2.20 -0.20
N ARG A 61 -4.81 1.68 -0.74
CA ARG A 61 -5.25 1.93 -2.12
C ARG A 61 -6.44 2.88 -2.07
N LEU A 62 -6.26 4.10 -2.57
CA LEU A 62 -7.28 5.13 -2.68
C LEU A 62 -7.78 5.17 -4.13
N SER A 63 -8.99 4.69 -4.37
CA SER A 63 -9.60 4.71 -5.71
C SER A 63 -10.57 5.88 -5.81
N GLY A 64 -10.45 6.69 -6.86
CA GLY A 64 -11.37 7.79 -7.14
C GLY A 64 -10.69 9.01 -7.73
N ARG A 65 -11.39 10.15 -7.70
CA ARG A 65 -10.93 11.41 -8.31
C ARG A 65 -10.06 12.22 -7.36
N LEU A 66 -8.88 11.69 -7.08
CA LEU A 66 -7.82 12.38 -6.34
C LEU A 66 -6.71 12.84 -7.28
N THR A 67 -6.19 14.04 -7.04
CA THR A 67 -4.94 14.51 -7.65
C THR A 67 -3.73 13.98 -6.88
N GLN A 68 -2.55 14.02 -7.49
CA GLN A 68 -1.31 13.65 -6.82
C GLN A 68 -1.07 14.45 -5.55
N HIS A 69 -1.29 15.77 -5.61
CA HIS A 69 -1.14 16.67 -4.46
C HIS A 69 -2.07 16.26 -3.32
N GLN A 70 -3.32 15.90 -3.63
CA GLN A 70 -4.27 15.43 -2.61
C GLN A 70 -3.85 14.09 -2.02
N ALA A 71 -3.41 13.12 -2.85
CA ALA A 71 -2.90 11.84 -2.36
C ALA A 71 -1.68 12.01 -1.44
N VAL A 72 -0.78 12.93 -1.76
CA VAL A 72 0.37 13.29 -0.92
C VAL A 72 -0.09 13.96 0.38
N SER A 73 -1.05 14.89 0.33
CA SER A 73 -1.63 15.52 1.52
C SER A 73 -2.26 14.50 2.47
N ILE A 74 -3.02 13.55 1.92
CA ILE A 74 -3.61 12.44 2.68
C ILE A 74 -2.52 11.59 3.33
N ALA A 75 -1.48 11.23 2.58
CA ALA A 75 -0.37 10.46 3.10
C ALA A 75 0.34 11.18 4.28
N GLN A 76 0.64 12.46 4.11
CA GLN A 76 1.41 13.26 5.05
C GLN A 76 0.63 13.67 6.31
N GLN A 77 -0.63 14.06 6.16
CA GLN A 77 -1.40 14.69 7.23
C GLN A 77 -2.31 13.72 7.96
N LEU A 78 -2.68 12.61 7.32
CA LEU A 78 -3.63 11.64 7.88
C LEU A 78 -3.02 10.27 8.12
N LEU A 79 -2.24 9.73 7.17
CA LEU A 79 -1.87 8.30 7.20
C LEU A 79 -0.54 8.02 7.87
N ALA A 80 0.43 8.92 7.78
CA ALA A 80 1.78 8.72 8.29
C ALA A 80 2.05 9.59 9.52
N ASP A 81 2.64 8.98 10.56
CA ASP A 81 3.21 9.71 11.68
C ASP A 81 4.57 10.32 11.27
N PRO A 82 4.74 11.66 11.29
CA PRO A 82 5.95 12.30 10.77
C PRO A 82 7.20 12.04 11.61
N ILE A 83 7.05 11.59 12.86
CA ILE A 83 8.16 11.36 13.80
C ILE A 83 8.76 9.98 13.54
N THR A 84 7.92 8.97 13.41
CA THR A 84 8.30 7.56 13.40
C THR A 84 8.17 6.89 12.02
N GLN A 85 7.42 7.49 11.10
CA GLN A 85 7.12 6.89 9.81
C GLN A 85 7.55 7.78 8.64
N GLU A 86 7.70 7.15 7.48
CA GLU A 86 7.81 7.78 6.17
C GLU A 86 6.69 7.24 5.28
N TYR A 87 6.36 7.98 4.21
CA TYR A 87 5.38 7.51 3.23
C TYR A 87 5.92 7.52 1.80
N ARG A 88 5.31 6.71 0.95
CA ARG A 88 5.54 6.65 -0.51
C ARG A 88 4.20 6.69 -1.22
N VAL A 89 4.12 7.49 -2.29
CA VAL A 89 2.91 7.57 -3.13
C VAL A 89 3.24 7.04 -4.52
N ASN A 90 2.55 5.98 -4.96
CA ASN A 90 2.82 5.25 -6.20
C ASN A 90 4.30 4.83 -6.35
N GLY A 91 4.95 4.49 -5.25
CA GLY A 91 6.37 4.11 -5.24
C GLY A 91 7.35 5.28 -5.21
N HIS A 92 6.90 6.53 -5.35
CA HIS A 92 7.74 7.70 -5.19
C HIS A 92 7.92 8.03 -3.70
N PRO A 93 9.16 8.05 -3.18
CA PRO A 93 9.41 8.35 -1.78
C PRO A 93 9.15 9.83 -1.48
N SER A 94 8.67 10.11 -0.26
CA SER A 94 8.57 11.48 0.26
C SER A 94 9.93 12.13 0.49
N ASN A 95 10.95 11.34 0.88
CA ASN A 95 12.35 11.74 0.97
C ASN A 95 13.24 10.59 0.46
N ALA A 96 14.11 10.87 -0.51
CA ALA A 96 14.86 9.85 -1.24
C ALA A 96 16.01 9.26 -0.42
N VAL A 97 15.80 8.07 0.17
CA VAL A 97 16.85 7.05 0.29
C VAL A 97 16.21 5.68 0.00
N PRO A 98 16.69 4.93 -1.00
CA PRO A 98 16.32 3.53 -1.12
C PRO A 98 16.98 2.77 0.05
N SER A 99 16.22 2.53 1.12
CA SER A 99 16.50 1.40 2.00
C SER A 99 16.59 0.14 1.14
N GLN A 100 17.52 -0.76 1.44
CA GLN A 100 17.77 -2.03 0.72
C GLN A 100 16.53 -2.61 0.02
N THR A 101 16.70 -3.15 -1.18
CA THR A 101 15.61 -3.86 -1.86
C THR A 101 15.30 -5.16 -1.11
N PRO A 102 14.04 -5.39 -0.69
CA PRO A 102 13.69 -6.64 -0.04
C PRO A 102 13.85 -7.81 -1.01
N CYS A 103 14.29 -8.97 -0.50
CA CYS A 103 14.36 -10.20 -1.30
C CYS A 103 12.96 -10.76 -1.57
N CYS A 104 11.99 -10.44 -0.72
CA CYS A 104 10.60 -10.80 -0.90
C CYS A 104 9.70 -9.77 -0.25
N ARG A 105 8.56 -9.53 -0.90
CA ARG A 105 7.52 -8.63 -0.48
C ARG A 105 6.18 -9.36 -0.55
N ILE A 106 5.40 -9.35 0.51
CA ILE A 106 4.09 -10.00 0.59
C ILE A 106 3.03 -8.97 1.01
N GLU A 107 1.99 -8.78 0.20
CA GLU A 107 0.81 -7.98 0.55
C GLU A 107 -0.29 -8.87 1.07
N ALA A 108 -0.76 -8.62 2.29
CA ALA A 108 -1.95 -9.23 2.84
C ALA A 108 -3.14 -8.26 2.67
N TRP A 109 -3.98 -8.54 1.68
CA TRP A 109 -5.21 -7.77 1.41
C TRP A 109 -6.43 -8.48 1.96
N LEU A 110 -7.41 -7.74 2.46
CA LEU A 110 -8.76 -8.29 2.67
C LEU A 110 -9.37 -8.71 1.31
N LYS A 111 -9.98 -9.89 1.26
CA LYS A 111 -10.69 -10.40 0.09
C LYS A 111 -11.86 -9.50 -0.29
N THR A 112 -12.24 -9.55 -1.56
CA THR A 112 -13.46 -8.89 -2.05
C THR A 112 -14.68 -9.47 -1.33
N GLY A 113 -15.55 -8.60 -0.81
CA GLY A 113 -16.69 -8.99 0.02
C GLY A 113 -16.42 -8.95 1.53
N VAL A 114 -15.17 -8.84 1.96
CA VAL A 114 -14.84 -8.59 3.37
C VAL A 114 -14.81 -7.08 3.62
N THR A 115 -15.55 -6.63 4.64
CA THR A 115 -15.60 -5.22 5.01
C THR A 115 -14.26 -4.75 5.56
N ASP A 116 -13.69 -3.73 4.92
CA ASP A 116 -12.47 -3.07 5.37
C ASP A 116 -12.81 -1.85 6.26
N ARG A 117 -12.86 -2.07 7.57
CA ARG A 117 -13.20 -1.01 8.54
C ARG A 117 -12.16 0.10 8.59
N VAL A 118 -10.88 -0.24 8.41
CA VAL A 118 -9.80 0.75 8.36
C VAL A 118 -9.96 1.62 7.12
N GLY A 119 -10.24 0.99 5.97
CA GLY A 119 -10.52 1.69 4.73
C GLY A 119 -11.67 2.68 4.86
N GLU A 120 -12.81 2.26 5.43
CA GLU A 120 -13.95 3.16 5.62
C GLU A 120 -13.65 4.31 6.59
N SER A 121 -12.91 4.04 7.67
CA SER A 121 -12.48 5.09 8.60
C SER A 121 -11.56 6.11 7.94
N VAL A 122 -10.61 5.67 7.12
CA VAL A 122 -9.73 6.56 6.35
C VAL A 122 -10.54 7.36 5.35
N ARG A 123 -11.45 6.71 4.62
CA ARG A 123 -12.35 7.38 3.67
C ARG A 123 -13.15 8.50 4.33
N ARG A 124 -13.65 8.27 5.55
CA ARG A 124 -14.34 9.30 6.33
C ARG A 124 -13.40 10.43 6.76
N ALA A 125 -12.22 10.10 7.27
CA ALA A 125 -11.27 11.12 7.68
C ALA A 125 -10.79 12.01 6.51
N ILE A 126 -10.68 11.47 5.29
CA ILE A 126 -10.38 12.26 4.08
C ILE A 126 -11.48 13.31 3.81
N LEU A 127 -12.76 12.96 4.02
CA LEU A 127 -13.85 13.92 3.94
C LEU A 127 -13.70 15.02 5.00
N ASP A 128 -13.38 14.64 6.23
CA ASP A 128 -13.23 15.58 7.35
C ASP A 128 -12.04 16.55 7.13
N MET A 129 -11.05 16.17 6.31
CA MET A 129 -9.98 17.07 5.83
C MET A 129 -10.44 18.08 4.74
N GLY A 130 -11.69 18.00 4.28
CA GLY A 130 -12.20 18.83 3.19
C GLY A 130 -11.75 18.40 1.79
N LEU A 131 -11.26 17.16 1.64
CA LEU A 131 -10.80 16.62 0.35
C LEU A 131 -11.91 15.81 -0.35
N PRO A 132 -11.83 15.60 -1.68
CA PRO A 132 -12.77 14.74 -2.40
C PRO A 132 -12.77 13.33 -1.80
N ILE A 133 -13.97 12.82 -1.51
CA ILE A 133 -14.13 11.48 -0.95
C ILE A 133 -13.73 10.45 -2.01
N PRO A 134 -12.78 9.54 -1.72
CA PRO A 134 -12.51 8.40 -2.59
C PRO A 134 -13.75 7.55 -2.81
N GLU A 135 -13.85 6.90 -3.96
CA GLU A 135 -14.88 5.89 -4.25
C GLU A 135 -14.68 4.66 -3.36
N GLU A 136 -13.43 4.23 -3.19
CA GLU A 136 -13.04 3.12 -2.31
C GLU A 136 -11.70 3.42 -1.64
N VAL A 137 -11.56 3.02 -0.38
CA VAL A 137 -10.25 2.90 0.27
C VAL A 137 -10.09 1.47 0.74
N ARG A 138 -8.97 0.84 0.35
CA ARG A 138 -8.61 -0.52 0.76
C ARG A 138 -7.26 -0.53 1.44
N CYS A 139 -7.15 -1.31 2.50
CA CYS A 139 -5.97 -1.46 3.31
C CYS A 139 -5.35 -2.84 3.13
N ALA A 140 -4.03 -2.88 3.19
CA ALA A 140 -3.24 -4.09 3.27
C ALA A 140 -2.09 -3.92 4.26
N THR A 141 -1.66 -5.04 4.83
CA THR A 141 -0.37 -5.12 5.50
C THR A 141 0.68 -5.59 4.51
N VAL A 142 1.82 -4.93 4.50
CA VAL A 142 2.96 -5.26 3.65
C VAL A 142 4.06 -5.86 4.51
N TYR A 143 4.53 -7.03 4.13
CA TYR A 143 5.66 -7.69 4.78
C TYR A 143 6.85 -7.68 3.83
N ARG A 144 7.93 -7.02 4.22
CA ARG A 144 9.20 -6.99 3.48
C ARG A 144 10.23 -7.85 4.20
N PHE A 145 10.74 -8.84 3.50
CA PHE A 145 11.75 -9.76 4.00
C PHE A 145 13.11 -9.44 3.38
N PHE A 146 14.16 -9.52 4.20
CA PHE A 146 15.55 -9.26 3.81
C PHE A 146 16.42 -10.49 4.09
N GLY A 147 17.51 -10.65 3.35
CA GLY A 147 18.37 -11.82 3.42
C GLY A 147 17.98 -12.89 2.40
N ARG A 148 17.95 -14.16 2.83
CA ARG A 148 17.59 -15.30 1.97
C ARG A 148 16.15 -15.75 2.25
N PHE A 149 15.31 -15.71 1.23
CA PHE A 149 13.92 -16.15 1.32
C PHE A 149 13.43 -16.63 -0.05
N VAL A 150 13.06 -17.90 -0.16
CA VAL A 150 12.63 -18.52 -1.44
C VAL A 150 11.11 -18.57 -1.56
N GLN A 151 10.60 -18.74 -2.79
CA GLN A 151 9.16 -18.72 -3.06
C GLN A 151 8.33 -19.68 -2.19
N ALA A 152 8.75 -20.94 -2.10
CA ALA A 152 8.03 -21.96 -1.32
C ALA A 152 7.97 -21.62 0.18
N GLN A 153 8.96 -20.89 0.70
CA GLN A 153 8.93 -20.37 2.07
C GLN A 153 7.96 -19.19 2.20
N ALA A 154 7.94 -18.28 1.22
CA ALA A 154 7.03 -17.14 1.17
C ALA A 154 5.55 -17.57 1.21
N GLU A 155 5.18 -18.55 0.39
CA GLU A 155 3.82 -19.09 0.34
C GLU A 155 3.41 -19.72 1.68
N ARG A 156 4.32 -20.50 2.29
CA ARG A 156 4.09 -21.13 3.59
C ARG A 156 3.91 -20.11 4.70
N VAL A 157 4.79 -19.11 4.77
CA VAL A 157 4.73 -18.04 5.77
C VAL A 157 3.45 -17.22 5.59
N ALA A 158 3.10 -16.86 4.36
CA ALA A 158 1.85 -16.15 4.05
C ALA A 158 0.63 -16.90 4.57
N ALA A 159 0.52 -18.20 4.25
CA ALA A 159 -0.62 -19.01 4.63
C ALA A 159 -0.71 -19.33 6.13
N LYS A 160 0.42 -19.35 6.86
CA LYS A 160 0.47 -19.82 8.26
C LYS A 160 0.63 -18.71 9.29
N MET A 161 1.17 -17.55 8.91
CA MET A 161 1.56 -16.52 9.89
C MET A 161 1.09 -15.10 9.56
N LEU A 162 0.92 -14.74 8.29
CA LEU A 162 0.74 -13.33 7.90
C LEU A 162 -0.72 -12.85 7.94
N GLY A 163 -1.67 -13.77 8.05
CA GLY A 163 -3.09 -13.48 8.16
C GLY A 163 -3.93 -14.72 8.00
N ASN A 164 -5.24 -14.58 8.21
CA ASN A 164 -6.19 -15.66 8.00
C ASN A 164 -6.54 -15.82 6.51
N PRO A 165 -6.22 -16.95 5.84
CA PRO A 165 -6.50 -17.17 4.41
C PRO A 165 -8.00 -17.20 4.06
N LEU A 166 -8.90 -17.34 5.03
CA LEU A 166 -10.35 -17.25 4.78
C LEU A 166 -10.74 -15.84 4.36
N ILE A 167 -10.15 -14.82 4.99
CA ILE A 167 -10.50 -13.41 4.77
C ILE A 167 -9.41 -12.60 4.06
N HIS A 168 -8.17 -13.10 4.04
CA HIS A 168 -7.05 -12.45 3.34
C HIS A 168 -6.72 -13.15 2.02
N ARG A 169 -6.34 -12.36 1.03
CA ARG A 169 -5.59 -12.80 -0.15
C ARG A 169 -4.15 -12.29 -0.01
N PHE A 170 -3.19 -13.05 -0.53
CA PHE A 170 -1.79 -12.68 -0.47
C PHE A 170 -1.24 -12.45 -1.88
N GLU A 171 -0.57 -11.32 -2.09
CA GLU A 171 0.15 -11.03 -3.33
C GLU A 171 1.64 -11.07 -3.01
N ILE A 172 2.36 -12.04 -3.59
CA ILE A 172 3.78 -12.31 -3.31
C ILE A 172 4.62 -11.79 -4.49
N SER A 173 5.66 -11.04 -4.17
CA SER A 173 6.63 -10.52 -5.14
C SER A 173 8.05 -10.82 -4.64
N LEU A 174 8.83 -11.55 -5.42
CA LEU A 174 10.24 -11.81 -5.13
C LEU A 174 11.11 -10.72 -5.77
N GLY A 175 12.11 -10.27 -5.03
CA GLY A 175 13.12 -9.35 -5.54
C GLY A 175 14.03 -10.05 -6.55
N ARG A 176 14.60 -9.30 -7.50
CA ARG A 176 15.47 -9.82 -8.58
C ARG A 176 16.75 -10.56 -8.12
N ASN A 177 17.02 -10.61 -6.80
CA ASN A 177 18.15 -11.33 -6.19
C ASN A 177 17.71 -12.50 -5.29
N ALA A 178 16.51 -13.06 -5.47
CA ALA A 178 16.21 -14.37 -4.90
C ALA A 178 17.18 -15.39 -5.53
N PRO A 179 17.96 -16.15 -4.73
CA PRO A 179 18.90 -17.13 -5.27
C PRO A 179 18.21 -18.22 -6.07
#